data_AF-A0AAD6TN06-F1
#
_entry.id   AF-A0AAD6TN06-F1
#
_cell.length_a   1.000
_cell.length_b   1.000
_cell.length_c   1.000
_cell.angle_alpha   90.00
_cell.angle_beta   90.00
_cell.angle_gamma   90.00
#
_symmetry.space_group_name_H-M   'P 1'
#
loop_
_entity.id
_entity.type
_entity.pdbx_description
1 polymer ?
#
loop_
_entity_poly.entity_id
_entity_poly.type
_entity_poly.pdbx_seq_one_letter_code
_entity_poly.pdbx_strand_id
1 'polypeptide(L)'
;MLQDGPRGLEHRSQPVAEDIDDPGTYGIDWEVADDPTLMNHLLVENPQDWEERNPFAPGLDTLSHVPCDAPNCPLTPEQVRDLDVQLGAIVDVRSRSMHVRRLVWQAAMGICSELYV
;
A
#
# COMPACT_ATOMS: atom_id res chain seq x y z
N MET A 1 -2.16 -21.04 -28.27
CA MET A 1 -2.65 -19.73 -27.80
C MET A 1 -2.40 -19.71 -26.30
N LEU A 2 -1.35 -19.03 -25.88
CA LEU A 2 -0.99 -18.83 -24.48
C LEU A 2 -1.09 -17.32 -24.27
N GLN A 3 -2.33 -16.83 -24.13
CA GLN A 3 -2.60 -15.38 -23.98
C GLN A 3 -2.26 -14.90 -22.57
N ASP A 4 -2.18 -15.81 -21.60
CA ASP A 4 -1.76 -15.51 -20.23
C ASP A 4 -0.38 -16.11 -19.96
N GLY A 5 0.67 -15.36 -20.34
CA GLY A 5 2.02 -15.63 -19.86
C GLY A 5 2.09 -15.55 -18.32
N PRO A 6 3.14 -16.10 -17.68
CA PRO A 6 3.25 -16.16 -16.22
C PRO A 6 3.45 -14.76 -15.62
N ARG A 7 2.37 -13.98 -15.50
CA ARG A 7 2.38 -12.68 -14.83
C ARG A 7 2.56 -12.91 -13.33
N GLY A 8 3.61 -12.32 -12.76
CA GLY A 8 3.83 -12.29 -11.31
C GLY A 8 5.27 -12.54 -10.84
N LEU A 9 6.18 -12.97 -11.72
CA LEU A 9 7.55 -13.32 -11.32
C LEU A 9 8.66 -12.57 -12.07
N GLU A 10 8.33 -11.54 -12.85
CA GLU A 10 9.34 -10.65 -13.40
C GLU A 10 9.71 -9.59 -12.36
N HIS A 11 10.93 -9.69 -11.82
CA HIS A 11 11.51 -8.66 -10.97
C HIS A 11 11.85 -7.44 -11.82
N ARG A 12 10.82 -6.63 -12.15
CA ARG A 12 11.00 -5.39 -12.90
C ARG A 12 11.52 -4.32 -11.96
N SER A 13 12.78 -3.92 -12.15
CA SER A 13 13.47 -2.91 -11.33
C SER A 13 12.93 -1.50 -11.52
N GLN A 14 12.13 -1.26 -12.56
CA GLN A 14 11.44 -0.01 -12.85
C GLN A 14 10.03 -0.31 -13.37
N PRO A 15 9.01 0.47 -12.96
CA PRO A 15 7.68 0.36 -13.55
C PRO A 15 7.78 0.65 -15.05
N VAL A 16 7.08 -0.14 -15.86
CA VAL A 16 6.99 0.11 -17.30
C VAL A 16 6.26 1.45 -17.46
N ALA A 17 6.87 2.37 -18.20
CA ALA A 17 6.20 3.61 -18.59
C ALA A 17 5.19 3.26 -19.68
N GLU A 18 3.98 2.89 -19.27
CA GLU A 18 2.85 2.71 -20.16
C GLU A 18 2.23 4.09 -20.43
N ASP A 19 2.03 4.40 -21.71
CA ASP A 19 1.32 5.61 -22.13
C ASP A 19 -0.17 5.34 -21.95
N ILE A 20 -0.70 5.75 -20.81
CA ILE A 20 -2.10 5.54 -20.43
C ILE A 20 -2.87 6.79 -20.83
N ASP A 21 -3.66 6.68 -21.90
CA ASP A 21 -4.47 7.79 -22.43
C ASP A 21 -5.49 8.32 -21.40
N ASP A 22 -6.21 7.42 -20.72
CA ASP A 22 -7.13 7.75 -19.63
C ASP A 22 -6.86 6.87 -18.39
N PRO A 23 -6.25 7.43 -17.33
CA PRO A 23 -6.01 6.74 -16.07
C PRO A 23 -7.28 6.15 -15.42
N GLY A 24 -8.46 6.71 -15.69
CA GLY A 24 -9.73 6.19 -15.17
C GLY A 24 -10.19 4.90 -15.84
N THR A 25 -9.66 4.60 -17.03
CA THR A 25 -9.99 3.38 -17.80
C THR A 25 -8.97 2.27 -17.63
N TYR A 26 -7.82 2.59 -17.03
CA TYR A 26 -6.71 1.67 -16.90
C TYR A 26 -7.01 0.52 -15.94
N GLY A 27 -6.79 -0.71 -16.41
CA GLY A 27 -7.05 -1.93 -15.62
C GLY A 27 -8.51 -2.40 -15.64
N ILE A 28 -9.40 -1.71 -16.36
CA ILE A 28 -10.76 -2.18 -16.62
C ILE A 28 -10.75 -2.98 -17.92
N ASP A 29 -11.21 -4.23 -17.85
CA ASP A 29 -11.43 -5.05 -19.03
C ASP A 29 -12.77 -4.68 -19.67
N TRP A 30 -12.74 -3.68 -20.54
CA TRP A 30 -13.94 -3.17 -21.22
C TRP A 30 -14.59 -4.20 -22.14
N GLU A 31 -13.81 -5.09 -22.74
CA GLU A 31 -14.34 -6.15 -23.61
C GLU A 31 -15.19 -7.15 -22.80
N VAL A 32 -14.73 -7.49 -21.59
CA VAL A 32 -15.49 -8.33 -20.66
C VAL A 32 -16.69 -7.58 -20.08
N ALA A 33 -16.55 -6.30 -19.75
CA ALA A 33 -17.64 -5.48 -19.21
C ALA A 33 -18.82 -5.35 -20.19
N ASP A 34 -18.52 -5.30 -21.49
CA ASP A 34 -19.53 -5.22 -22.56
C ASP A 34 -20.07 -6.60 -23.00
N ASP A 35 -19.54 -7.73 -22.49
CA ASP A 35 -20.04 -9.07 -22.80
C ASP A 35 -21.27 -9.43 -21.93
N PRO A 36 -22.47 -9.52 -22.52
CA PRO A 36 -23.69 -9.81 -21.77
C PRO A 36 -23.71 -11.20 -21.13
N THR A 37 -22.96 -12.16 -21.68
CA THR A 37 -22.88 -13.52 -21.14
C THR A 37 -22.08 -13.54 -19.84
N LEU A 38 -20.92 -12.89 -19.86
CA LEU A 38 -20.05 -12.80 -18.68
C LEU A 38 -20.69 -11.94 -17.60
N MET A 39 -21.35 -10.84 -17.98
CA MET A 39 -22.05 -9.99 -17.01
C MET A 39 -23.25 -10.70 -16.42
N ASN A 40 -24.02 -11.47 -17.20
CA ASN A 40 -25.11 -12.25 -16.64
C ASN A 40 -24.59 -13.33 -15.66
N HIS A 41 -23.48 -14.00 -15.97
CA HIS A 41 -22.87 -14.95 -15.03
C HIS A 41 -22.39 -14.25 -13.74
N LEU A 42 -21.70 -13.11 -13.85
CA LEU A 42 -21.29 -12.29 -12.71
C LEU A 42 -22.50 -11.93 -11.82
N LEU A 43 -23.59 -11.49 -12.45
CA LEU A 43 -24.85 -11.11 -11.81
C LEU A 43 -25.66 -12.30 -11.24
N VAL A 44 -25.35 -13.54 -11.58
CA VAL A 44 -26.02 -14.71 -10.99
C VAL A 44 -25.21 -15.25 -9.83
N GLU A 45 -23.89 -15.29 -9.97
CA GLU A 45 -23.01 -15.96 -9.00
C GLU A 45 -22.53 -15.04 -7.87
N ASN A 46 -22.70 -13.73 -7.96
CA ASN A 46 -22.23 -12.77 -6.93
C ASN A 46 -23.34 -11.88 -6.33
N PRO A 47 -24.49 -12.44 -5.89
CA PRO A 47 -25.61 -11.66 -5.35
C PRO A 47 -25.22 -10.70 -4.23
N GLN A 48 -24.21 -11.05 -3.43
CA GLN A 48 -23.68 -10.19 -2.39
C GLN A 48 -23.17 -8.83 -2.88
N ASP A 49 -22.81 -8.64 -4.16
CA ASP A 49 -22.17 -7.41 -4.62
C ASP A 49 -23.17 -6.26 -4.78
N TRP A 50 -24.44 -6.55 -5.08
CA TRP A 50 -25.51 -5.56 -5.25
C TRP A 50 -26.64 -5.68 -4.22
N GLU A 51 -26.54 -6.60 -3.26
CA GLU A 51 -27.44 -6.66 -2.12
C GLU A 51 -27.30 -5.41 -1.24
N GLU A 52 -28.43 -4.84 -0.78
CA GLU A 52 -28.47 -3.63 0.06
C GLU A 52 -27.69 -3.74 1.39
N ARG A 53 -27.34 -4.96 1.80
CA ARG A 53 -26.61 -5.23 3.05
C ARG A 53 -25.12 -5.48 2.84
N ASN A 54 -24.61 -5.30 1.62
CA ASN A 54 -23.18 -5.48 1.36
C ASN A 54 -22.37 -4.39 2.11
N PRO A 55 -21.54 -4.78 3.10
CA PRO A 55 -20.70 -3.83 3.82
C PRO A 55 -19.55 -3.25 2.96
N PHE A 56 -19.42 -3.70 1.72
CA PHE A 56 -18.46 -3.23 0.73
C PHE A 56 -19.13 -2.58 -0.49
N ALA A 57 -20.46 -2.39 -0.48
CA ALA A 57 -21.13 -1.70 -1.58
C ALA A 57 -20.65 -0.24 -1.69
N PRO A 58 -20.40 0.25 -2.92
CA PRO A 58 -20.09 1.65 -3.14
C PRO A 58 -21.29 2.52 -2.73
N GLY A 59 -21.07 3.52 -1.87
CA GLY A 59 -22.12 4.44 -1.41
C GLY A 59 -22.59 4.25 0.03
N LEU A 60 -21.89 3.47 0.84
CA LEU A 60 -22.08 3.54 2.30
C LEU A 60 -21.75 4.95 2.80
N ASP A 61 -22.69 5.55 3.55
CA ASP A 61 -22.53 6.88 4.17
C ASP A 61 -21.34 6.96 5.15
N THR A 62 -20.79 5.80 5.54
CA THR A 62 -19.67 5.68 6.46
C THR A 62 -18.57 4.80 5.86
N LEU A 63 -17.33 5.28 5.95
CA LEU A 63 -16.15 4.49 5.63
C LEU A 63 -15.98 3.36 6.65
N SER A 64 -15.46 2.21 6.21
CA SER A 64 -15.09 1.11 7.10
C SER A 64 -14.09 1.62 8.15
N HIS A 65 -14.50 1.62 9.42
CA HIS A 65 -13.62 1.98 10.53
C HIS A 65 -12.69 0.82 10.86
N VAL A 66 -11.43 0.95 10.47
CA VAL A 66 -10.36 0.02 10.86
C VAL A 66 -9.55 0.68 11.97
N PRO A 67 -9.72 0.28 13.25
CA PRO A 67 -8.90 0.83 14.33
C PRO A 67 -7.44 0.46 14.07
N CYS A 68 -6.61 1.47 13.84
CA CYS A 68 -5.17 1.32 13.71
C CYS A 68 -4.52 1.74 15.02
N ASP A 69 -4.58 0.85 16.01
CA ASP A 69 -3.91 1.10 17.29
C ASP A 69 -2.41 1.27 17.07
N ALA A 70 -1.82 2.30 17.67
CA ALA A 70 -0.38 2.50 17.58
C ALA A 70 0.33 1.28 18.20
N PRO A 71 1.36 0.73 17.52
CA PRO A 71 2.12 -0.36 18.11
C PRO A 71 2.76 0.12 19.42
N ASN A 72 2.80 -0.76 20.43
CA ASN A 72 3.53 -0.49 21.66
C ASN A 72 5.00 -0.27 21.31
N CYS A 73 5.47 0.99 21.44
CA CYS A 73 6.87 1.32 21.22
C CYS A 73 7.72 0.55 22.27
N PRO A 74 8.74 -0.22 21.85
CA PRO A 74 9.58 -0.97 22.78
C PRO A 74 10.54 -0.08 23.58
N LEU A 75 10.68 1.20 23.19
CA LEU A 75 11.56 2.18 23.83
C LEU A 75 10.80 2.96 24.90
N THR A 76 11.45 3.20 26.04
CA THR A 76 10.93 4.16 27.03
C THR A 76 11.01 5.59 26.49
N PRO A 77 10.25 6.55 27.05
CA PRO A 77 10.32 7.95 26.64
C PRO A 77 11.73 8.55 26.72
N GLU A 78 12.54 8.11 27.67
CA GLU A 78 13.95 8.50 27.81
C GLU A 78 14.79 7.95 26.66
N GLN A 79 14.64 6.67 26.34
CA GLN A 79 15.35 6.04 25.22
C GLN A 79 14.98 6.65 23.87
N VAL A 80 13.72 7.08 23.69
CA VAL A 80 13.29 7.81 22.49
C VAL A 80 14.00 9.17 22.40
N ARG A 81 14.13 9.91 23.50
CA ARG A 81 14.87 11.19 23.51
C ARG A 81 16.34 10.98 23.19
N ASP A 82 16.95 9.94 23.74
CA ASP A 82 18.36 9.63 23.47
C ASP A 82 18.56 9.24 22.00
N LEU A 83 17.61 8.48 21.42
CA LEU A 83 17.60 8.16 19.98
C LEU A 83 17.48 9.42 19.11
N ASP A 84 16.57 10.34 19.45
CA ASP A 84 16.40 11.61 18.71
C ASP A 84 17.66 12.48 18.75
N VAL A 85 18.33 12.56 19.90
CA VAL A 85 19.59 13.30 20.06
C VAL A 85 20.69 12.69 19.21
N GLN A 86 20.85 11.36 19.24
CA GLN A 86 21.86 10.66 18.45
C GLN A 86 21.60 10.79 16.95
N LEU A 87 20.35 10.64 16.52
CA LEU A 87 19.96 10.79 15.11
C LEU A 87 20.21 12.20 14.58
N GLY A 88 19.85 13.22 15.37
CA GLY A 88 20.04 14.62 14.99
C GLY A 88 21.51 15.02 14.84
N ALA A 89 22.43 14.28 15.46
CA ALA A 89 23.87 14.49 15.31
C ALA A 89 24.45 13.88 14.01
N ILE A 90 23.78 12.88 13.44
CA ILE A 90 24.31 12.07 12.33
C ILE A 90 23.61 12.39 11.00
N VAL A 91 22.30 12.67 11.02
CA VAL A 91 21.49 12.88 9.81
C VAL A 91 20.54 14.06 9.99
N ASP A 92 20.28 14.81 8.90
CA ASP A 92 19.25 15.84 8.88
C ASP A 92 17.84 15.23 8.92
N VAL A 93 17.30 15.11 10.14
CA VAL A 93 15.95 14.58 10.41
C VAL A 93 14.82 15.48 9.88
N ARG A 94 15.09 16.74 9.54
CA ARG A 94 14.07 17.69 9.05
C ARG A 94 13.91 17.64 7.53
N SER A 95 14.83 17.01 6.82
CA SER A 95 14.75 16.88 5.36
C SER A 95 13.45 16.21 4.91
N ARG A 96 12.88 16.71 3.81
CA ARG A 96 11.73 16.08 3.12
C ARG A 96 12.14 15.18 1.96
N SER A 97 13.44 15.08 1.67
CA SER A 97 13.96 14.20 0.64
C SER A 97 13.79 12.74 1.05
N MET A 98 13.18 11.92 0.20
CA MET A 98 13.02 10.48 0.45
C MET A 98 14.36 9.76 0.60
N HIS A 99 15.39 10.24 -0.09
CA HIS A 99 16.75 9.70 0.06
C HIS A 99 17.29 9.93 1.47
N VAL A 100 17.14 11.16 2.01
CA VAL A 100 17.57 11.48 3.37
C VAL A 100 16.70 10.76 4.41
N ARG A 101 15.39 10.63 4.18
CA ARG A 101 14.49 9.85 5.05
C ARG A 101 14.91 8.39 5.17
N ARG A 102 15.37 7.78 4.07
CA ARG A 102 15.94 6.43 4.12
C ARG A 102 17.20 6.38 4.99
N LEU A 103 18.09 7.37 4.90
CA LEU A 103 19.29 7.43 5.74
C LEU A 103 18.95 7.58 7.23
N VAL A 104 17.92 8.38 7.56
CA VAL A 104 17.41 8.50 8.94
C VAL A 104 17.00 7.13 9.48
N TRP A 105 16.23 6.35 8.71
CA TRP A 105 15.81 5.00 9.12
C TRP A 105 16.97 4.03 9.28
N GLN A 106 17.94 4.06 8.35
CA GLN A 106 19.12 3.20 8.43
C GLN A 106 19.97 3.51 9.66
N ALA A 107 20.21 4.79 9.96
CA ALA A 107 20.93 5.21 11.15
C ALA A 107 20.18 4.82 12.44
N ALA A 108 18.86 5.03 12.47
CA ALA A 108 18.03 4.69 13.63
C ALA A 108 18.08 3.19 13.93
N MET A 109 17.99 2.36 12.89
CA MET A 109 18.07 0.91 13.02
C MET A 109 19.43 0.43 13.55
N GLY A 110 20.52 1.07 13.11
CA GLY A 110 21.87 0.81 13.63
C GLY A 110 21.97 1.10 15.13
N ILE A 111 21.52 2.30 15.54
CA ILE A 111 21.52 2.71 16.95
C ILE A 111 20.69 1.75 17.81
N CYS A 112 19.48 1.38 17.35
CA CYS A 112 18.64 0.42 18.07
C CYS A 112 19.28 -0.97 18.18
N SER A 113 20.00 -1.41 17.14
CA SER A 113 20.65 -2.72 17.15
C SER A 113 21.83 -2.78 18.13
N GLU A 114 22.48 -1.64 18.40
CA GLU A 114 23.53 -1.53 19.43
C GLU A 114 22.96 -1.46 20.86
N LEU A 115 21.74 -0.91 21.02
CA LEU A 115 21.06 -0.79 22.32
C LEU A 115 20.40 -2.09 22.82
N TYR A 116 19.99 -2.99 21.92
CA TYR A 116 19.28 -4.23 22.25
C TYR A 116 20.12 -5.50 21.96
N VAL A 117 21.30 -5.61 22.59
CA VAL A 117 22.09 -6.85 22.68
C VAL A 117 21.58 -7.74 23.82
#